data_AF-A0A919TV13-F1
#
_entry.id   AF-A0A919TV13-F1
#
_cell.length_a   1.000
_cell.length_b   1.000
_cell.length_c   1.000
_cell.angle_alpha   90.00
_cell.angle_beta   90.00
_cell.angle_gamma   90.00
#
_symmetry.space_group_name_H-M   'P 1'
#
loop_
_entity.id
_entity.type
_entity.pdbx_description
1 polymer ?
#
loop_
_entity_poly.entity_id
_entity_poly.type
_entity_poly.pdbx_seq_one_letter_code
_entity_poly.pdbx_strand_id
1 'polypeptide(L)'
;MSAIPPELTALFDAADTAEIKARAHARAGDALELAVGWAGRVEKIDRDRALPWSDRTVWNEHDLAGALFLRDFLQDALDDLPPPIRRKLTPFVEASDERFRGYTVDDPAGRMGTVAEVELGGRAWWWRRVPDSGPIVEDLARYS
;
A
#
# COMPACT_ATOMS: atom_id res chain seq x y z
N MET A 1 -1.98 -13.60 6.27
CA MET A 1 -1.58 -13.18 4.92
C MET A 1 -2.69 -13.58 3.97
N SER A 2 -3.15 -12.67 3.12
CA SER A 2 -4.08 -13.02 2.03
C SER A 2 -3.37 -13.96 1.05
N ALA A 3 -4.09 -14.94 0.51
CA ALA A 3 -3.53 -15.81 -0.53
C ALA A 3 -3.20 -14.98 -1.77
N ILE A 4 -2.09 -15.31 -2.44
CA ILE A 4 -1.73 -14.68 -3.72
C ILE A 4 -2.76 -15.11 -4.77
N PRO A 5 -3.38 -14.18 -5.51
CA PRO A 5 -4.38 -14.52 -6.50
C PRO A 5 -3.82 -15.47 -7.58
N PRO A 6 -4.58 -16.49 -8.03
CA PRO A 6 -4.12 -17.43 -9.05
C PRO A 6 -3.73 -16.77 -10.37
N GLU A 7 -4.47 -15.74 -10.79
CA GLU A 7 -4.21 -14.97 -12.00
C GLU A 7 -2.87 -14.21 -11.94
N LEU A 8 -2.49 -13.74 -10.75
CA LEU A 8 -1.19 -13.11 -10.55
C LEU A 8 -0.08 -14.15 -10.57
N THR A 9 -0.29 -15.28 -9.90
CA THR A 9 0.69 -16.38 -9.86
C THR A 9 0.95 -16.96 -11.25
N ALA A 10 -0.08 -17.03 -12.11
CA ALA A 10 0.02 -17.55 -13.47
C ALA A 10 0.93 -16.73 -14.40
N LEU A 11 1.32 -15.50 -14.02
CA LEU A 11 2.23 -14.67 -14.81
C LEU A 11 3.71 -15.10 -14.68
N PHE A 12 4.04 -15.83 -13.62
CA PHE A 12 5.41 -16.15 -13.23
C PHE A 12 5.69 -17.63 -13.42
N ASP A 13 6.80 -17.94 -14.08
CA ASP A 13 7.28 -19.31 -14.13
C ASP A 13 8.08 -19.66 -12.84
N ALA A 14 8.62 -20.87 -12.79
CA ALA A 14 9.39 -21.33 -11.64
C ALA A 14 10.68 -20.53 -11.41
N ALA A 15 11.33 -20.06 -12.49
CA ALA A 15 12.55 -19.28 -12.40
C ALA A 15 12.24 -17.86 -11.89
N ASP A 16 11.19 -17.23 -12.42
CA ASP A 16 10.70 -15.95 -11.91
C ASP A 16 10.35 -16.03 -10.43
N THR A 17 9.63 -17.07 -10.03
CA THR A 17 9.20 -17.28 -8.63
C THR A 17 10.41 -17.45 -7.71
N ALA A 18 11.44 -18.19 -8.14
CA ALA A 18 12.67 -18.34 -7.38
C ALA A 18 13.42 -17.01 -7.23
N GLU A 19 13.46 -16.21 -8.30
CA GLU A 19 14.13 -14.91 -8.35
C GLU A 19 13.45 -13.86 -7.45
N ILE A 20 12.12 -13.86 -7.40
CA ILE A 20 11.32 -13.06 -6.46
C ILE A 20 11.62 -13.44 -5.03
N LYS A 21 11.60 -14.74 -4.71
CA LYS A 21 11.87 -15.24 -3.35
C LYS A 21 13.29 -14.98 -2.88
N ALA A 22 14.27 -15.05 -3.79
CA ALA A 22 15.67 -14.77 -3.47
C ALA A 22 15.91 -13.31 -3.03
N ARG A 23 14.98 -12.40 -3.36
CA ARG A 23 15.02 -10.97 -3.01
C ARG A 23 14.03 -10.59 -1.91
N ALA A 24 13.47 -11.58 -1.22
CA ALA A 24 12.54 -11.31 -0.13
C ALA A 24 13.18 -10.42 0.93
N HIS A 25 12.49 -9.36 1.31
CA HIS A 25 12.92 -8.52 2.41
C HIS A 25 12.68 -9.25 3.73
N ALA A 26 13.72 -9.38 4.55
CA ALA A 26 13.71 -10.21 5.76
C ALA A 26 12.54 -9.95 6.74
N ARG A 27 11.99 -8.72 6.73
CA ARG A 27 10.89 -8.32 7.63
C ARG A 27 9.56 -8.08 6.92
N ALA A 28 9.54 -8.01 5.59
CA ALA A 28 8.38 -7.51 4.85
C ALA A 28 7.83 -8.53 3.82
N GLY A 29 8.59 -9.58 3.51
CA GLY A 29 8.21 -10.59 2.53
C GLY A 29 8.78 -10.30 1.15
N ASP A 30 8.34 -11.09 0.17
CA ASP A 30 8.73 -10.88 -1.23
C ASP A 30 7.80 -9.91 -1.97
N ALA A 31 8.16 -9.55 -3.21
CA ALA A 31 7.43 -8.58 -4.01
C ALA A 31 5.96 -8.99 -4.28
N LEU A 32 5.66 -10.29 -4.38
CA LEU A 32 4.28 -10.77 -4.58
C LEU A 32 3.45 -10.62 -3.31
N GLU A 33 4.02 -11.01 -2.17
CA GLU A 33 3.37 -10.86 -0.86
C GLU A 33 3.10 -9.39 -0.54
N LEU A 34 4.06 -8.51 -0.85
CA LEU A 34 3.92 -7.07 -0.69
C LEU A 34 2.86 -6.48 -1.64
N ALA A 35 2.85 -6.89 -2.91
CA ALA A 35 1.86 -6.42 -3.87
C ALA A 35 0.43 -6.78 -3.45
N VAL A 36 0.21 -8.03 -3.04
CA VAL A 36 -1.08 -8.49 -2.52
C VAL A 36 -1.43 -7.80 -1.20
N GLY A 37 -0.43 -7.60 -0.34
CA GLY A 37 -0.58 -6.86 0.91
C GLY A 37 -0.99 -5.41 0.71
N TRP A 38 -0.51 -4.75 -0.35
CA TRP A 38 -0.91 -3.41 -0.74
C TRP A 38 -2.33 -3.39 -1.28
N ALA A 39 -2.66 -4.25 -2.25
CA ALA A 39 -4.00 -4.36 -2.82
C ALA A 39 -5.08 -4.58 -1.75
N GLY A 40 -4.82 -5.49 -0.80
CA GLY A 40 -5.74 -5.77 0.30
C GLY A 40 -5.92 -4.60 1.26
N ARG A 41 -4.87 -3.80 1.49
CA ARG A 41 -4.95 -2.57 2.30
C ARG A 41 -5.76 -1.49 1.61
N VAL A 42 -5.50 -1.26 0.32
CA VAL A 42 -6.26 -0.32 -0.50
C VAL A 42 -7.74 -0.68 -0.49
N GLU A 43 -8.09 -1.95 -0.64
CA GLU A 43 -9.48 -2.41 -0.60
C GLU A 43 -10.11 -2.27 0.79
N LYS A 44 -9.38 -2.60 1.87
CA LYS A 44 -9.88 -2.46 3.23
C LYS A 44 -10.19 -1.01 3.58
N ILE A 45 -9.25 -0.10 3.29
CA ILE A 45 -9.43 1.34 3.53
C ILE A 45 -10.65 1.84 2.75
N ASP A 46 -10.76 1.48 1.46
CA ASP A 46 -11.88 1.90 0.62
C ASP A 46 -13.23 1.46 1.19
N ARG A 47 -13.31 0.20 1.66
CA ARG A 47 -14.53 -0.35 2.28
C ARG A 47 -14.87 0.33 3.59
N ASP A 48 -13.88 0.60 4.43
CA ASP A 48 -14.07 1.19 5.76
C ASP A 48 -14.59 2.63 5.70
N ARG A 49 -14.37 3.33 4.59
CA ARG A 49 -14.90 4.68 4.38
C ARG A 49 -16.41 4.78 4.54
N ALA A 50 -17.13 3.69 4.25
CA ALA A 50 -18.58 3.63 4.37
C ALA A 50 -19.07 3.26 5.79
N LEU A 51 -18.18 2.94 6.71
CA LEU A 51 -18.50 2.51 8.08
C LEU A 51 -18.41 3.68 9.07
N PRO A 52 -19.18 3.64 10.18
CA PRO A 52 -19.11 4.69 11.19
C PRO A 52 -17.76 4.64 11.93
N TRP A 53 -17.24 5.80 12.33
CA TRP A 53 -15.98 5.92 13.09
C TRP A 53 -15.99 5.14 14.42
N SER A 54 -17.17 4.89 15.01
CA SER A 54 -17.30 4.08 16.23
C SER A 54 -17.17 2.57 16.01
N ASP A 55 -17.17 2.10 14.75
CA ASP A 55 -16.99 0.68 14.44
C ASP A 55 -15.59 0.24 14.83
N ARG A 56 -15.48 -0.84 15.62
CA ARG A 56 -14.20 -1.30 16.16
C ARG A 56 -13.36 -2.11 15.17
N THR A 57 -13.87 -2.33 13.96
CA THR A 57 -13.21 -3.08 12.88
C THR A 57 -12.59 -2.18 11.81
N VAL A 58 -12.90 -0.88 11.82
CA VAL A 58 -12.36 0.08 10.85
C VAL A 58 -10.90 0.39 11.14
N TRP A 59 -10.17 0.68 10.08
CA TRP A 59 -8.80 1.15 10.18
C TRP A 59 -8.72 2.64 10.49
N ASN A 60 -7.68 3.02 11.21
CA ASN A 60 -7.41 4.38 11.65
C ASN A 60 -6.20 4.99 10.92
N GLU A 61 -5.78 6.18 11.33
CA GLU A 61 -4.64 6.91 10.78
C GLU A 61 -3.31 6.13 10.88
N HIS A 62 -3.12 5.34 11.94
CA HIS A 62 -1.93 4.52 12.12
C HIS A 62 -1.93 3.30 11.18
N ASP A 63 -3.10 2.72 10.91
CA ASP A 63 -3.23 1.67 9.89
C ASP A 63 -2.93 2.20 8.49
N LEU A 64 -3.35 3.43 8.18
CA LEU A 64 -2.95 4.13 6.95
C LEU A 64 -1.43 4.31 6.90
N ALA A 65 -0.80 4.82 7.95
CA ALA A 65 0.66 4.95 8.02
C ALA A 65 1.36 3.60 7.74
N GLY A 66 0.89 2.52 8.37
CA GLY A 66 1.39 1.18 8.13
C GLY A 66 1.21 0.71 6.68
N ALA A 67 0.12 1.10 6.02
CA ALA A 67 -0.10 0.82 4.61
C ALA A 67 0.86 1.59 3.69
N LEU A 68 1.16 2.85 4.00
CA LEU A 68 2.10 3.67 3.24
C LEU A 68 3.55 3.16 3.37
N PHE A 69 3.96 2.71 4.56
CA PHE A 69 5.25 2.03 4.73
C PHE A 69 5.32 0.71 3.95
N LEU A 70 4.23 -0.06 3.91
CA LEU A 70 4.20 -1.27 3.08
C LEU A 70 4.35 -0.91 1.59
N ARG A 71 3.78 0.21 1.14
CA ARG A 71 3.95 0.68 -0.24
C ARG A 71 5.38 1.14 -0.54
N ASP A 72 6.10 1.67 0.45
CA ASP A 72 7.55 1.93 0.35
C ASP A 72 8.32 0.61 0.17
N PHE A 73 8.09 -0.40 1.02
CA PHE A 73 8.74 -1.71 0.87
C PHE A 73 8.43 -2.37 -0.48
N LEU A 74 7.19 -2.23 -0.97
CA LEU A 74 6.83 -2.71 -2.30
C LEU A 74 7.59 -1.96 -3.39
N GLN A 75 7.80 -0.65 -3.26
CA GLN A 75 8.59 0.13 -4.21
C GLN A 75 10.03 -0.37 -4.27
N ASP A 76 10.66 -0.53 -3.10
CA ASP A 76 12.03 -1.02 -3.00
C ASP A 76 12.16 -2.42 -3.61
N ALA A 77 11.20 -3.31 -3.32
CA ALA A 77 11.16 -4.66 -3.89
C ALA A 77 11.00 -4.63 -5.42
N LEU A 78 10.16 -3.75 -5.97
CA LEU A 78 9.99 -3.60 -7.42
C LEU A 78 11.26 -3.07 -8.11
N ASP A 79 12.00 -2.18 -7.44
CA ASP A 79 13.22 -1.61 -7.99
C ASP A 79 14.40 -2.59 -7.99
N ASP A 80 14.40 -3.59 -7.09
CA ASP A 80 15.40 -4.66 -7.05
C ASP A 80 15.09 -5.85 -8.01
N LEU A 81 13.87 -5.92 -8.53
CA LEU A 81 13.48 -7.00 -9.45
C LEU A 81 14.10 -6.85 -10.85
N PRO A 82 14.50 -7.97 -11.49
CA PRO A 82 14.87 -7.95 -12.90
C PRO A 82 13.77 -7.34 -13.78
N PRO A 83 14.10 -6.53 -14.79
CA PRO A 83 13.11 -5.82 -15.61
C PRO A 83 12.02 -6.70 -16.24
N PRO A 84 12.27 -7.95 -16.68
CA PRO A 84 11.20 -8.83 -17.15
C PRO A 84 10.17 -9.19 -16.08
N ILE A 85 10.62 -9.47 -14.85
CA ILE A 85 9.76 -9.86 -13.73
C ILE A 85 8.98 -8.65 -13.22
N ARG A 86 9.68 -7.53 -13.02
CA ARG A 86 9.05 -6.24 -12.65
C ARG A 86 7.89 -5.90 -13.59
N ARG A 87 8.11 -5.99 -14.91
CA ARG A 87 7.07 -5.70 -15.93
C ARG A 87 5.82 -6.57 -15.80
N LYS A 88 5.94 -7.81 -15.33
CA LYS A 88 4.78 -8.70 -15.11
C LYS A 88 3.97 -8.26 -13.90
N LEU A 89 4.63 -7.78 -12.85
CA LEU A 89 3.99 -7.36 -11.59
C LEU A 89 3.42 -5.93 -11.65
N THR A 90 4.03 -5.04 -12.43
CA THR A 90 3.67 -3.62 -12.53
C THR A 90 2.17 -3.37 -12.74
N PRO A 91 1.46 -4.01 -13.69
CA PRO A 91 0.04 -3.73 -13.91
C PRO A 91 -0.85 -4.00 -12.69
N PHE A 92 -0.51 -5.01 -11.88
CA PHE A 92 -1.26 -5.33 -10.67
C PHE A 92 -1.10 -4.26 -9.59
N VAL A 93 0.12 -3.74 -9.44
CA VAL A 93 0.43 -2.66 -8.49
C VAL A 93 -0.19 -1.33 -8.97
N GLU A 94 -0.11 -1.03 -10.26
CA GLU A 94 -0.71 0.17 -10.85
C GLU A 94 -2.23 0.21 -10.66
N ALA A 95 -2.93 -0.92 -10.85
CA ALA A 95 -4.37 -1.00 -10.59
C ALA A 95 -4.72 -0.68 -9.11
N SER A 96 -3.88 -1.14 -8.17
CA SER A 96 -4.05 -0.82 -6.74
C SER A 96 -3.76 0.65 -6.45
N ASP A 97 -2.71 1.21 -7.06
CA ASP A 97 -2.36 2.63 -6.94
C ASP A 97 -3.44 3.55 -7.53
N GLU A 98 -4.02 3.18 -8.68
CA GLU A 98 -5.15 3.89 -9.30
C GLU A 98 -6.38 3.88 -8.41
N ARG A 99 -6.72 2.72 -7.85
CA ARG A 99 -7.83 2.62 -6.89
C ARG A 99 -7.59 3.50 -5.68
N PHE A 100 -6.39 3.44 -5.08
CA PHE A 100 -6.03 4.30 -3.96
C PHE A 100 -6.17 5.78 -4.30
N ARG A 101 -5.68 6.21 -5.47
CA ARG A 101 -5.87 7.59 -5.95
C ARG A 101 -7.33 7.97 -6.09
N GLY A 102 -8.16 7.04 -6.58
CA GLY A 102 -9.57 7.28 -6.88
C GLY A 102 -10.44 7.69 -5.68
N TYR A 103 -10.02 7.35 -4.45
CA TYR A 103 -10.75 7.72 -3.23
C TYR A 103 -9.98 8.60 -2.25
N THR A 104 -8.76 8.98 -2.61
CA THR A 104 -7.93 9.83 -1.78
C THR A 104 -7.87 11.24 -2.35
N VAL A 105 -7.53 12.21 -1.51
CA VAL A 105 -7.22 13.59 -1.88
C VAL A 105 -5.82 13.94 -1.41
N ASP A 106 -5.29 15.06 -1.88
CA ASP A 106 -4.00 15.54 -1.44
C ASP A 106 -4.04 15.92 0.06
N ASP A 107 -2.94 15.67 0.76
CA ASP A 107 -2.71 16.02 2.16
C ASP A 107 -1.72 17.19 2.27
N PRO A 108 -2.15 18.44 1.94
CA PRO A 108 -1.24 19.59 1.90
C PRO A 108 -0.68 19.95 3.28
N ALA A 109 -1.41 19.63 4.35
CA ALA A 109 -0.96 19.82 5.72
C ALA A 109 0.10 18.80 6.15
N GLY A 110 0.32 17.73 5.36
CA GLY A 110 1.32 16.71 5.67
C GLY A 110 1.04 15.95 6.97
N ARG A 111 -0.24 15.76 7.32
CA ARG A 111 -0.70 15.08 8.54
C ARG A 111 -0.12 13.68 8.64
N MET A 112 0.00 12.96 7.53
CA MET A 112 0.63 11.64 7.52
C MET A 112 2.11 11.66 7.92
N GLY A 113 2.82 12.77 7.67
CA GLY A 113 4.18 12.96 8.16
C GLY A 113 4.23 13.03 9.68
N THR A 114 3.28 13.77 10.29
CA THR A 114 3.14 13.85 11.74
C THR A 114 2.73 12.52 12.36
N VAL A 115 1.71 11.84 11.81
CA VAL A 115 1.21 10.55 12.33
C VAL A 115 2.28 9.46 12.31
N ALA A 116 3.07 9.41 11.23
CA ALA A 116 4.11 8.40 11.04
C ALA A 116 5.47 8.81 11.61
N GLU A 117 5.60 10.05 12.12
CA GLU A 117 6.86 10.64 12.57
C GLU A 117 7.96 10.59 11.50
N VAL A 118 7.61 10.97 10.26
CA VAL A 118 8.53 10.96 9.11
C VAL A 118 8.54 12.29 8.36
N GLU A 119 9.72 12.63 7.84
CA GLU A 119 9.87 13.72 6.88
C GLU A 119 9.25 13.34 5.53
N LEU A 120 8.37 14.20 5.00
CA LEU A 120 7.73 14.00 3.69
C LEU A 120 8.59 14.49 2.53
N GLY A 121 9.67 15.22 2.79
CA GLY A 121 10.63 15.66 1.78
C GLY A 121 11.23 14.45 1.05
N GLY A 122 11.04 14.37 -0.27
CA GLY A 122 11.56 13.27 -1.10
C GLY A 122 10.77 11.95 -1.02
N ARG A 123 9.74 11.85 -0.16
CA ARG A 123 8.85 10.68 -0.15
C ARG A 123 7.95 10.65 -1.38
N ALA A 124 7.58 9.44 -1.78
CA ALA A 124 6.74 9.19 -2.93
C ALA A 124 5.31 9.76 -2.77
N TRP A 125 4.60 9.89 -3.89
CA TRP A 125 3.32 10.57 -3.98
C TRP A 125 2.23 10.02 -3.04
N TRP A 126 2.26 8.71 -2.71
CA TRP A 126 1.25 8.11 -1.82
C TRP A 126 1.28 8.66 -0.41
N TRP A 127 2.43 9.16 0.06
CA TRP A 127 2.57 9.82 1.37
C TRP A 127 1.89 11.18 1.46
N ARG A 128 1.50 11.75 0.33
CA ARG A 128 0.84 13.06 0.24
C ARG A 128 -0.65 12.92 0.04
N ARG A 129 -1.23 11.77 0.41
CA ARG A 129 -2.63 11.45 0.15
C ARG A 129 -3.28 10.81 1.35
N VAL A 130 -4.54 11.18 1.57
CA VAL A 130 -5.40 10.66 2.62
C VAL A 130 -6.78 10.36 2.04
N PRO A 131 -7.57 9.43 2.62
CA PRO A 131 -8.95 9.21 2.21
C PRO A 131 -9.75 10.51 2.20
N ASP A 132 -10.71 10.63 1.29
CA ASP A 132 -11.59 11.80 1.20
C ASP A 132 -12.74 11.81 2.23
N SER A 133 -12.95 10.69 2.92
CA SER A 133 -14.05 10.44 3.85
C SER A 133 -13.73 9.27 4.78
N GLY A 134 -14.61 9.05 5.76
CA GLY A 134 -14.58 7.88 6.64
C GLY A 134 -13.73 8.05 7.91
N PRO A 135 -13.58 6.95 8.68
CA PRO A 135 -12.99 6.97 10.03
C PRO A 135 -11.60 7.59 10.10
N ILE A 136 -10.74 7.31 9.11
CA ILE A 136 -9.38 7.85 9.05
C ILE A 136 -9.38 9.38 8.99
N VAL A 137 -10.33 9.99 8.26
CA VAL A 137 -10.42 11.46 8.17
C VAL A 137 -10.78 12.09 9.51
N GLU A 138 -11.66 11.44 10.28
CA GLU A 138 -12.04 11.87 11.62
C GLU A 138 -10.86 11.81 12.60
N ASP A 139 -10.04 10.75 12.53
CA ASP A 139 -8.83 10.65 13.35
C ASP A 139 -7.78 11.68 12.91
N LEU A 140 -7.59 11.89 11.61
CA LEU A 140 -6.67 12.89 11.06
C LEU A 140 -7.06 14.33 11.41
N ALA A 141 -8.31 14.61 11.75
CA ALA A 141 -8.74 15.94 12.17
C ALA A 141 -8.07 16.41 13.49
N ARG A 142 -7.43 15.49 14.22
CA ARG A 142 -6.64 15.80 15.43
C ARG A 142 -5.24 16.34 15.14
N TYR A 143 -4.81 16.26 13.88
CA TYR A 143 -3.48 16.65 13.43
C TYR A 143 -3.63 17.91 12.58
N SER A 144 -3.26 19.06 13.15
CA SER A 144 -3.36 20.38 12.54
C SER A 144 -1.99 21.04 12.42
#